data_AF-A0A6C0LA74-F1
#
_entry.id   AF-A0A6C0LA74-F1
#
_cell.length_a   1.000
_cell.length_b   1.000
_cell.length_c   1.000
_cell.angle_alpha   90.00
_cell.angle_beta   90.00
_cell.angle_gamma   90.00
#
_symmetry.space_group_name_H-M   'P 1'
#
loop_
_entity.id
_entity.type
_entity.pdbx_description
1 polymer ?
#
loop_
_entity_poly.entity_id
_entity_poly.type
_entity_poly.pdbx_seq_one_letter_code
_entity_poly.pdbx_strand_id
1 'polypeptide(L)'
;MSSTYDELIASLKNQCRNKRVKYKKIIRTLNRYEYDEIIHMIEIINDDSIGDIIEDIIEEREEIANNIANMYHNLSLMNHYLEIFNEEPQTSLTKARKLFKKKIFINIYDFHYQQYNRRTIKIGLRKDLQKNPEKMFPLQLAKEKGFQHLLISTGM
;
A
#
# COMPACT_ATOMS: atom_id res chain seq x y z
N MET A 1 -5.40 -4.98 16.43
CA MET A 1 -5.22 -3.53 16.31
C MET A 1 -5.55 -3.15 14.87
N SER A 2 -6.29 -2.07 14.66
CA SER A 2 -6.47 -1.49 13.33
C SER A 2 -5.18 -0.79 12.92
N SER A 3 -4.85 -0.75 11.63
CA SER A 3 -3.74 0.09 11.15
C SER A 3 -4.16 1.55 11.06
N THR A 4 -3.22 2.50 11.15
CA THR A 4 -3.50 3.93 10.89
C THR A 4 -4.12 4.09 9.50
N TYR A 5 -3.58 3.38 8.50
CA TYR A 5 -4.16 3.36 7.16
C TYR A 5 -5.63 2.90 7.13
N ASP A 6 -5.98 1.81 7.83
CA ASP A 6 -7.38 1.33 7.90
C ASP A 6 -8.30 2.35 8.59
N GLU A 7 -7.79 3.06 9.59
CA GLU A 7 -8.51 4.14 10.30
C GLU A 7 -8.75 5.36 9.41
N LEU A 8 -7.74 5.81 8.66
CA LEU A 8 -7.86 6.89 7.68
C LEU A 8 -8.87 6.54 6.57
N ILE A 9 -8.80 5.31 6.06
CA ILE A 9 -9.75 4.81 5.06
C ILE A 9 -11.19 4.79 5.59
N ALA A 10 -11.39 4.34 6.84
CA ALA A 10 -12.70 4.35 7.48
C ALA A 10 -13.23 5.78 7.67
N SER A 11 -12.37 6.70 8.14
CA SER A 11 -12.68 8.12 8.31
C SER A 11 -13.07 8.77 7.00
N LEU A 12 -12.27 8.58 5.94
CA LEU A 12 -12.57 9.11 4.60
C LEU A 12 -13.91 8.60 4.09
N LYS A 13 -14.18 7.29 4.24
CA LYS A 13 -15.44 6.67 3.81
C LYS A 13 -16.64 7.26 4.55
N ASN A 14 -16.51 7.50 5.84
CA ASN A 14 -17.56 8.12 6.66
C ASN A 14 -17.81 9.57 6.26
N GLN A 15 -16.75 10.38 6.09
CA GLN A 15 -16.90 11.77 5.66
C GLN A 15 -17.51 11.87 4.26
N CYS A 16 -17.04 11.05 3.32
CA CYS A 16 -17.62 10.99 1.98
C CYS A 16 -19.11 10.64 2.02
N ARG A 17 -19.52 9.70 2.88
CA ARG A 17 -20.92 9.35 3.05
C ARG A 17 -21.74 10.52 3.60
N ASN A 18 -21.24 11.21 4.61
CA ASN A 18 -21.91 12.34 5.25
C ASN A 18 -22.07 13.53 4.29
N LYS A 19 -21.04 13.82 3.49
CA LYS A 19 -21.00 14.93 2.54
C LYS A 19 -21.45 14.58 1.12
N ARG A 20 -21.91 13.34 0.90
CA ARG A 20 -22.35 12.81 -0.42
C ARG A 20 -21.27 12.89 -1.51
N VAL A 21 -20.01 12.79 -1.12
CA VAL A 21 -18.85 12.75 -2.03
C VAL A 21 -18.62 11.32 -2.51
N LYS A 22 -18.21 11.16 -3.78
CA LYS A 22 -17.99 9.86 -4.41
C LYS A 22 -16.67 9.22 -3.93
N TYR A 23 -16.69 8.55 -2.77
CA TYR A 23 -15.54 7.81 -2.19
C TYR A 23 -14.76 6.96 -3.22
N LYS A 24 -15.47 6.20 -4.06
CA LYS A 24 -14.83 5.35 -5.09
C LYS A 24 -14.03 6.15 -6.12
N LYS A 25 -14.40 7.39 -6.41
CA LYS A 25 -13.64 8.27 -7.31
C LYS A 25 -12.32 8.66 -6.65
N ILE A 26 -12.37 9.06 -5.38
CA ILE A 26 -11.18 9.42 -4.58
C ILE A 26 -10.17 8.28 -4.52
N ILE A 27 -10.61 7.09 -4.12
CA ILE A 27 -9.72 5.92 -4.04
C ILE A 27 -9.08 5.59 -5.39
N ARG A 28 -9.82 5.69 -6.50
CA ARG A 28 -9.26 5.46 -7.83
C ARG A 28 -8.19 6.49 -8.18
N THR A 29 -8.42 7.78 -7.90
CA THR A 29 -7.43 8.84 -8.11
C THR A 29 -6.18 8.60 -7.26
N LEU A 30 -6.36 8.33 -5.96
CA LEU A 30 -5.27 8.02 -5.03
C LEU A 30 -4.45 6.79 -5.48
N ASN A 31 -5.10 5.76 -6.01
CA ASN A 31 -4.42 4.55 -6.49
C ASN A 31 -3.62 4.77 -7.78
N ARG A 32 -3.95 5.80 -8.56
CA ARG A 32 -3.18 6.21 -9.73
C ARG A 32 -1.95 7.04 -9.35
N TYR A 33 -2.00 7.75 -8.23
CA TYR A 33 -0.91 8.60 -7.72
C TYR A 33 -0.57 9.78 -8.64
N GLU A 34 -1.58 10.34 -9.29
CA GLU A 34 -1.45 11.50 -10.15
C GLU A 34 -1.67 12.77 -9.30
N TYR A 35 -0.60 13.38 -8.78
CA TYR A 35 -0.69 14.51 -7.83
C TYR A 35 -1.56 15.67 -8.35
N ASP A 36 -1.42 16.05 -9.62
CA ASP A 36 -2.24 17.12 -10.22
C ASP A 36 -3.74 16.78 -10.19
N GLU A 37 -4.10 15.52 -10.45
CA GLU A 37 -5.49 15.08 -10.35
C GLU A 37 -5.98 15.00 -8.90
N ILE A 38 -5.11 14.68 -7.96
CA ILE A 38 -5.41 14.63 -6.53
C ILE A 38 -5.70 16.06 -6.03
N ILE A 39 -4.81 17.01 -6.33
CA ILE A 39 -4.96 18.42 -5.97
C ILE A 39 -6.27 18.96 -6.57
N HIS A 40 -6.47 18.77 -7.87
CA HIS A 40 -7.70 19.23 -8.53
C HIS A 40 -8.96 18.59 -7.95
N MET A 41 -8.88 17.33 -7.52
CA MET A 41 -9.98 16.66 -6.84
C MET A 41 -10.28 17.26 -5.47
N ILE A 42 -9.26 17.61 -4.67
CA ILE A 42 -9.41 18.27 -3.37
C ILE A 42 -10.09 19.64 -3.57
N GLU A 43 -9.63 20.42 -4.56
CA GLU A 43 -10.23 21.72 -4.92
C GLU A 43 -11.72 21.60 -5.30
N ILE A 44 -12.09 20.58 -6.09
CA ILE A 44 -13.49 20.33 -6.47
C ILE A 44 -14.34 19.94 -5.26
N ILE A 45 -13.79 19.14 -4.34
CA ILE A 45 -14.50 18.71 -3.14
C ILE A 45 -14.76 19.91 -2.22
N ASN A 46 -13.78 20.82 -2.10
CA ASN A 46 -13.88 22.06 -1.32
C ASN A 46 -14.41 21.81 0.10
N ASP A 47 -13.86 20.79 0.77
CA ASP A 47 -14.21 20.39 2.13
C ASP A 47 -12.91 20.03 2.87
N ASP A 48 -12.48 20.93 3.75
CA ASP A 48 -11.21 20.83 4.48
C ASP A 48 -11.10 19.49 5.21
N SER A 49 -12.18 18.99 5.81
CA SER A 49 -12.16 17.71 6.54
C SER A 49 -11.90 16.50 5.65
N ILE A 50 -12.32 16.54 4.38
CA ILE A 50 -12.01 15.48 3.41
C ILE A 50 -10.61 15.70 2.82
N GLY A 51 -10.21 16.95 2.60
CA GLY A 51 -8.88 17.34 2.16
C GLY A 51 -7.79 16.83 3.11
N ASP A 52 -7.90 17.16 4.39
CA ASP A 52 -6.96 16.76 5.44
C ASP A 52 -6.78 15.23 5.48
N ILE A 53 -7.89 14.47 5.47
CA ILE A 53 -7.82 13.00 5.48
C ILE A 53 -7.15 12.45 4.21
N ILE A 54 -7.35 13.10 3.06
CA ILE A 54 -6.70 12.70 1.81
C ILE A 54 -5.19 12.94 1.90
N GLU A 55 -4.76 14.07 2.43
CA GLU A 55 -3.36 14.40 2.67
C GLU A 55 -2.71 13.40 3.62
N ASP A 56 -3.35 13.12 4.76
CA ASP A 56 -2.89 12.09 5.71
C ASP A 56 -2.72 10.71 5.05
N ILE A 57 -3.64 10.33 4.15
CA ILE A 57 -3.54 9.07 3.40
C ILE A 57 -2.32 9.05 2.46
N ILE A 58 -1.99 10.19 1.85
CA ILE A 58 -0.84 10.31 0.96
C ILE A 58 0.44 10.21 1.77
N GLU A 59 0.54 10.95 2.88
CA GLU A 59 1.69 10.91 3.78
C GLU A 59 1.94 9.51 4.33
N GLU A 60 0.89 8.85 4.83
CA GLU A 60 0.96 7.47 5.32
C GLU A 60 1.46 6.51 4.22
N ARG A 61 0.99 6.67 2.98
CA ARG A 61 1.46 5.86 1.84
C ARG A 61 2.93 6.12 1.53
N GLU A 62 3.39 7.36 1.61
CA GLU A 62 4.80 7.72 1.42
C GLU A 62 5.69 7.12 2.52
N GLU A 63 5.26 7.19 3.79
CA GLU A 63 5.96 6.58 4.91
C GLU A 63 6.09 5.06 4.71
N ILE A 64 4.98 4.40 4.40
CA ILE A 64 4.97 2.97 4.09
C ILE A 64 5.94 2.68 2.94
N ALA A 65 5.92 3.48 1.88
CA ALA A 65 6.81 3.30 0.74
C ALA A 65 8.29 3.40 1.15
N ASN A 66 8.64 4.38 1.98
CA ASN A 66 9.99 4.57 2.50
C ASN A 66 10.45 3.38 3.35
N ASN A 67 9.58 2.89 4.24
CA ASN A 67 9.90 1.75 5.10
C ASN A 67 10.11 0.47 4.29
N ILE A 68 9.27 0.24 3.28
CA ILE A 68 9.38 -0.91 2.38
C ILE A 68 10.63 -0.78 1.51
N ALA A 69 10.95 0.41 1.01
CA ALA A 69 12.15 0.65 0.23
C ALA A 69 13.43 0.42 1.05
N ASN A 70 13.47 0.91 2.29
CA ASN A 70 14.59 0.69 3.20
C ASN A 70 14.82 -0.82 3.43
N MET A 71 13.75 -1.55 3.73
CA MET A 71 13.78 -3.01 3.82
C MET A 71 14.31 -3.65 2.54
N TYR A 72 13.75 -3.28 1.37
CA TYR A 72 14.17 -3.83 0.08
C TYR A 72 15.64 -3.56 -0.26
N HIS A 73 16.25 -2.48 0.24
CA HIS A 73 17.64 -2.11 -0.02
C HIS A 73 18.64 -2.65 1.02
N ASN A 74 18.18 -3.31 2.07
CA ASN A 74 19.01 -3.79 3.16
C ASN A 74 18.94 -5.32 3.28
N LEU A 75 20.07 -6.01 3.09
CA LEU A 75 20.12 -7.48 3.11
C LEU A 75 19.77 -8.05 4.49
N SER A 76 20.23 -7.39 5.56
CA SER A 76 19.95 -7.81 6.93
C SER A 76 18.45 -7.77 7.21
N LEU A 77 17.79 -6.67 6.86
CA LEU A 77 16.33 -6.54 7.01
C LEU A 77 15.58 -7.55 6.14
N MET A 78 15.96 -7.72 4.88
CA MET A 78 15.36 -8.74 4.01
C MET A 78 15.47 -10.15 4.60
N ASN A 79 16.64 -10.52 5.10
CA ASN A 79 16.85 -11.84 5.70
C ASN A 79 16.04 -12.02 6.98
N HIS A 80 15.96 -11.00 7.84
CA HIS A 80 15.09 -11.01 9.00
C HIS A 80 13.62 -11.29 8.64
N TYR A 81 13.11 -10.63 7.59
CA TYR A 81 11.74 -10.91 7.14
C TYR A 81 11.60 -12.30 6.50
N LEU A 82 12.59 -12.79 5.76
CA LEU A 82 12.56 -14.17 5.25
C LEU A 82 12.43 -15.18 6.39
N GLU A 83 13.18 -14.98 7.48
CA GLU A 83 13.10 -15.82 8.68
C GLU A 83 11.71 -15.79 9.32
N ILE A 84 11.10 -14.60 9.46
CA ILE A 84 9.71 -14.45 9.93
C ILE A 84 8.73 -15.30 9.11
N PHE A 85 8.97 -15.41 7.79
CA PHE A 85 8.13 -16.22 6.91
C PHE A 85 8.54 -17.69 6.81
N ASN A 86 9.52 -18.14 7.61
CA ASN A 86 10.11 -19.48 7.61
C ASN A 86 10.79 -19.83 6.28
N GLU A 87 11.46 -18.86 5.66
CA GLU A 87 12.29 -19.04 4.47
C GLU A 87 13.77 -18.82 4.82
N GLU A 88 14.67 -19.45 4.08
CA GLU A 88 16.10 -19.39 4.37
C GLU A 88 16.69 -17.99 4.09
N PRO A 89 17.53 -17.45 5.00
CA PRO A 89 18.34 -16.27 4.73
C PRO A 89 19.18 -16.44 3.47
N GLN A 90 19.35 -15.35 2.73
CA GLN A 90 20.08 -15.36 1.47
C GLN A 90 21.42 -14.64 1.60
N THR A 91 22.39 -15.07 0.78
CA THR A 91 23.75 -14.51 0.80
C THR A 91 23.88 -13.19 0.05
N SER A 92 22.85 -12.77 -0.70
CA SER A 92 22.86 -11.50 -1.42
C SER A 92 21.47 -10.89 -1.55
N LEU A 93 21.43 -9.57 -1.68
CA LEU A 93 20.19 -8.80 -1.78
C LEU A 93 19.34 -9.23 -2.98
N THR A 94 19.98 -9.49 -4.12
CA THR A 94 19.31 -9.99 -5.33
C THR A 94 18.61 -11.33 -5.08
N LYS A 95 19.28 -12.26 -4.38
CA LYS A 95 18.69 -13.56 -4.04
C LYS A 95 17.54 -13.41 -3.04
N ALA A 96 17.74 -12.59 -2.00
CA ALA A 96 16.70 -12.29 -1.01
C ALA A 96 15.44 -11.72 -1.67
N ARG A 97 15.58 -10.70 -2.52
CA ARG A 97 14.47 -10.08 -3.28
C ARG A 97 13.75 -11.08 -4.17
N LYS A 98 14.49 -11.95 -4.86
CA LYS A 98 13.93 -12.98 -5.74
C LYS A 98 13.12 -14.02 -4.94
N LEU A 99 13.64 -14.47 -3.80
CA LEU A 99 12.96 -15.42 -2.94
C LEU A 99 11.69 -14.80 -2.34
N PHE A 100 11.81 -13.58 -1.80
CA PHE A 100 10.70 -12.83 -1.23
C PHE A 100 9.56 -12.66 -2.24
N LYS A 101 9.87 -12.18 -3.45
CA LYS A 101 8.90 -12.04 -4.56
C LYS A 101 8.21 -13.35 -4.93
N LYS A 102 8.92 -14.48 -4.82
CA LYS A 102 8.42 -15.80 -5.23
C LYS A 102 7.53 -16.43 -4.16
N LYS A 103 7.82 -16.21 -2.88
CA LYS A 103 7.26 -16.97 -1.76
C LYS A 103 6.30 -16.18 -0.89
N ILE A 104 6.50 -14.87 -0.76
CA ILE A 104 5.79 -14.05 0.21
C ILE A 104 4.74 -13.23 -0.52
N PHE A 105 3.46 -13.55 -0.28
CA PHE A 105 2.30 -12.83 -0.81
C PHE A 105 1.47 -12.29 0.34
N ILE A 106 1.64 -11.01 0.62
CA ILE A 106 0.96 -10.26 1.68
C ILE A 106 0.68 -8.84 1.17
N ASN A 107 -0.38 -8.21 1.65
CA ASN A 107 -0.65 -6.81 1.35
C ASN A 107 0.44 -5.92 1.98
N ILE A 108 0.83 -4.83 1.32
CA ILE A 108 1.88 -3.95 1.81
C ILE A 108 1.51 -3.24 3.12
N TYR A 109 0.23 -2.89 3.30
CA TYR A 109 -0.29 -2.34 4.55
C TYR A 109 -0.17 -3.40 5.65
N ASP A 110 -0.70 -4.60 5.43
CA ASP A 110 -0.58 -5.70 6.40
C ASP A 110 0.89 -6.02 6.74
N PHE A 111 1.80 -5.96 5.76
CA PHE A 111 3.23 -6.15 5.98
C PHE A 111 3.84 -5.05 6.86
N HIS A 112 3.59 -3.79 6.54
CA HIS A 112 4.12 -2.65 7.29
C HIS A 112 3.66 -2.69 8.75
N TYR A 113 2.38 -3.00 8.99
CA TYR A 113 1.80 -3.15 10.32
C TYR A 113 2.07 -4.51 10.98
N GLN A 114 3.04 -5.28 10.46
CA GLN A 114 3.50 -6.55 11.03
C GLN A 114 2.42 -7.64 11.18
N GLN A 115 1.37 -7.57 10.36
CA GLN A 115 0.27 -8.53 10.35
C GLN A 115 0.59 -9.74 9.47
N TYR A 116 1.74 -10.37 9.70
CA TYR A 116 2.31 -11.42 8.84
C TYR A 116 1.43 -12.67 8.73
N ASN A 117 0.55 -12.89 9.71
CA ASN A 117 -0.46 -13.95 9.69
C ASN A 117 -1.51 -13.76 8.57
N ARG A 118 -1.65 -12.55 8.01
CA ARG A 118 -2.52 -12.26 6.86
C ARG A 118 -1.89 -12.64 5.51
N ARG A 119 -0.71 -13.27 5.51
CA ARG A 119 -0.14 -13.86 4.29
C ARG A 119 -1.12 -14.81 3.64
N THR A 120 -1.12 -14.85 2.32
CA THR A 120 -2.01 -15.68 1.53
C THR A 120 -1.29 -16.22 0.31
N ILE A 121 -2.02 -16.83 -0.63
CA ILE A 121 -1.50 -17.21 -1.93
C ILE A 121 -1.69 -16.07 -2.93
N LYS A 122 -0.85 -16.03 -3.97
CA LYS A 122 -0.89 -15.00 -5.03
C LYS A 122 -2.30 -14.72 -5.58
N ILE A 123 -3.08 -15.77 -5.85
CA ILE A 123 -4.44 -15.65 -6.38
C ILE A 123 -5.40 -15.05 -5.33
N GLY A 124 -5.24 -15.43 -4.06
CA GLY A 124 -6.03 -14.91 -2.95
C GLY A 124 -5.81 -13.40 -2.78
N LEU A 125 -4.55 -12.98 -2.75
CA LEU A 125 -4.20 -11.55 -2.63
C LEU A 125 -4.72 -10.74 -3.83
N ARG A 126 -4.61 -11.24 -5.06
CA ARG A 126 -5.20 -10.56 -6.24
C ARG A 126 -6.71 -10.39 -6.12
N LYS A 127 -7.43 -11.43 -5.70
CA LYS A 127 -8.88 -11.36 -5.50
C LYS A 127 -9.26 -10.38 -4.39
N ASP A 128 -8.48 -10.33 -3.31
CA ASP A 128 -8.70 -9.37 -2.21
C ASP A 128 -8.54 -7.92 -2.70
N LEU A 129 -7.46 -7.62 -3.42
CA LEU A 129 -7.20 -6.28 -3.97
C LEU A 129 -8.25 -5.83 -4.99
N GLN A 130 -8.78 -6.76 -5.80
CA GLN A 130 -9.86 -6.45 -6.75
C GLN A 130 -11.17 -6.11 -6.04
N LYS A 131 -11.46 -6.75 -4.90
CA LYS A 131 -12.67 -6.51 -4.11
C LYS A 131 -12.55 -5.27 -3.23
N ASN A 132 -11.34 -4.98 -2.77
CA ASN A 132 -11.02 -3.91 -1.82
C ASN A 132 -10.02 -2.94 -2.47
N PRO A 133 -10.45 -2.07 -3.40
CA PRO A 133 -9.57 -1.18 -4.13
C PRO A 133 -8.79 -0.22 -3.22
N GLU A 134 -9.32 0.13 -2.06
CA GLU A 134 -8.63 0.92 -1.04
C GLU A 134 -7.37 0.25 -0.49
N LYS A 135 -7.25 -1.07 -0.59
CA LYS A 135 -6.05 -1.81 -0.20
C LYS A 135 -4.99 -1.87 -1.29
N MET A 136 -5.25 -1.30 -2.46
CA MET A 136 -4.28 -1.25 -3.55
C MET A 136 -3.24 -0.17 -3.29
N PHE A 137 -1.98 -0.55 -3.37
CA PHE A 137 -0.88 0.40 -3.28
C PHE A 137 -0.56 1.01 -4.65
N PRO A 138 -0.26 2.32 -4.73
CA PRO A 138 -0.01 2.97 -6.02
C PRO A 138 1.26 2.48 -6.71
N LEU A 139 1.15 2.13 -7.99
CA LEU A 139 2.28 1.60 -8.76
C LEU A 139 3.37 2.62 -9.01
N GLN A 140 2.98 3.86 -9.27
CA GLN A 140 3.94 4.92 -9.53
C GLN A 140 4.84 5.15 -8.30
N LEU A 141 4.25 5.30 -7.11
CA LEU A 141 5.01 5.42 -5.85
C LEU A 141 5.95 4.23 -5.62
N ALA A 142 5.48 2.99 -5.83
CA ALA A 142 6.32 1.81 -5.69
C ALA A 142 7.47 1.75 -6.72
N LYS A 143 7.27 2.29 -7.93
CA LYS A 143 8.31 2.39 -8.96
C LYS A 143 9.37 3.41 -8.58
N GLU A 144 8.95 4.60 -8.15
CA GLU A 144 9.83 5.69 -7.71
C GLU A 144 10.74 5.26 -6.56
N LYS A 145 10.22 4.42 -5.65
CA LYS A 145 10.95 3.92 -4.48
C LYS A 145 11.68 2.59 -4.72
N GLY A 146 11.56 1.99 -5.91
CA GLY A 146 12.36 0.83 -6.32
C GLY A 146 11.90 -0.56 -5.83
N PHE A 147 10.63 -0.75 -5.44
CA PHE A 147 10.11 -2.04 -4.91
C PHE A 147 8.97 -2.66 -5.74
N GLN A 148 9.08 -2.62 -7.06
CA GLN A 148 8.06 -3.05 -8.06
C GLN A 148 7.61 -4.54 -8.03
N HIS A 149 8.01 -5.31 -7.03
CA HIS A 149 7.82 -6.76 -6.96
C HIS A 149 6.75 -7.22 -5.97
N LEU A 150 6.28 -6.33 -5.11
CA LEU A 150 5.09 -6.56 -4.29
C LEU A 150 3.83 -6.47 -5.18
N LEU A 151 2.74 -7.13 -4.79
CA LEU A 151 1.51 -7.18 -5.58
C LEU A 151 0.89 -5.79 -5.69
N ILE A 152 1.30 -5.09 -6.72
CA ILE A 152 0.84 -3.79 -7.11
C ILE A 152 -0.23 -3.97 -8.18
N SER A 153 -1.19 -3.04 -8.21
CA SER A 153 -2.10 -2.81 -9.33
C SER A 153 -1.38 -2.99 -10.67
N THR A 154 -1.53 -4.16 -11.29
CA THR A 154 -1.31 -4.26 -12.72
C THR A 154 -2.56 -3.66 -13.33
N GLY A 155 -2.42 -2.50 -13.98
CA GLY A 155 -3.44 -2.01 -14.89
C GLY A 155 -3.89 -3.17 -15.77
N MET A 156 -5.13 -3.58 -15.56
CA MET A 156 -5.95 -4.32 -16.51
C MET A 156 -7.10 -3.40 -16.84
#